data_AF-A0A9X2U528-F1
#
_entry.id   AF-A0A9X2U528-F1
#
_cell.length_a   1.000
_cell.length_b   1.000
_cell.length_c   1.000
_cell.angle_alpha   90.00
_cell.angle_beta   90.00
_cell.angle_gamma   90.00
#
_symmetry.space_group_name_H-M   'P 1'
#
loop_
_entity.id
_entity.type
_entity.pdbx_description
1 polymer ?
#
loop_
_entity_poly.entity_id
_entity_poly.type
_entity_poly.pdbx_seq_one_letter_code
_entity_poly.pdbx_strand_id
1 'polypeptide(L)'
;MARTLLVGILLGLVGLPMAHAQEVPADNRYRTGDTYLQVETVQTDLDGRTATLDVRWDASWHDAENWDAAWIVLKGRRPGGPLVPLRVRGAPAMADNRSPDGAEAAFDVPDDRVGFFAYRAGQGEGTNHWRLRVSWAAANGVDAGSIEGVAALGVEMVRVPTGEFELGTTRSLTGRRESTSRDWLGGTPPAPLSALFRVDPDGEDLYGGSYPVTSEAPISIGTDAGDLYYIDAEFLEDFSSGDQQGTLSAAFPKGYQGFYQMKYEVTEQQYVDFLSGLSPEQARQRWTTDPGEAGGPPPSRYRHTITRSDGHYRTERPHRAASYLSWQDALAWADWMGLRPMTGPTLRAGKGRICMKKR
;
A
#
# COMPACT_ATOMS: atom_id res chain seq x y z
N MET A 1 -68.96 30.48 16.63
CA MET A 1 -68.81 31.07 15.27
C MET A 1 -67.68 30.32 14.57
N ALA A 2 -68.04 29.37 13.70
CA ALA A 2 -67.73 29.35 12.24
C ALA A 2 -66.24 29.05 11.94
N ARG A 3 -65.83 27.80 11.60
CA ARG A 3 -65.87 27.08 10.29
C ARG A 3 -65.16 27.78 9.12
N THR A 4 -64.33 26.99 8.38
CA THR A 4 -64.03 26.95 6.91
C THR A 4 -62.51 26.87 6.63
N LEU A 5 -61.91 25.69 6.36
CA LEU A 5 -61.67 24.94 5.08
C LEU A 5 -60.31 25.25 4.39
N LEU A 6 -59.41 24.24 4.28
CA LEU A 6 -58.97 23.48 3.07
C LEU A 6 -57.92 24.23 2.20
N VAL A 7 -56.74 23.70 1.87
CA VAL A 7 -56.36 22.76 0.78
C VAL A 7 -54.86 22.46 1.03
N GLY A 8 -54.30 21.24 1.09
CA GLY A 8 -54.20 20.20 0.06
C GLY A 8 -52.93 20.37 -0.78
N ILE A 9 -51.90 19.55 -0.58
CA ILE A 9 -51.05 18.91 -1.64
C ILE A 9 -50.14 17.89 -0.93
N LEU A 10 -50.39 16.63 -1.26
CA LEU A 10 -49.54 15.47 -1.01
C LEU A 10 -48.67 15.31 -2.25
N LEU A 11 -47.35 15.26 -2.10
CA LEU A 11 -46.44 14.78 -3.14
C LEU A 11 -45.29 14.05 -2.47
N GLY A 12 -45.34 12.71 -2.59
CA GLY A 12 -44.22 11.85 -2.27
C GLY A 12 -43.21 11.80 -3.42
N LEU A 13 -41.94 11.72 -3.06
CA LEU A 13 -40.84 11.19 -3.86
C LEU A 13 -39.87 10.59 -2.84
N VAL A 14 -39.94 9.26 -2.64
CA VAL A 14 -39.01 8.26 -3.20
C VAL A 14 -37.55 8.57 -2.87
N GLY A 15 -36.96 7.66 -2.10
CA GLY A 15 -35.66 7.82 -1.49
C GLY A 15 -34.47 7.71 -2.44
N LEU A 16 -33.34 8.19 -1.94
CA LEU A 16 -31.99 7.84 -2.34
C LEU A 16 -31.15 7.87 -1.06
N PRO A 17 -30.49 6.76 -0.66
CA PRO A 17 -29.61 6.79 0.49
C PRO A 17 -28.39 7.64 0.14
N MET A 18 -28.17 8.72 0.91
CA MET A 18 -26.89 9.41 0.89
C MET A 18 -25.85 8.50 1.53
N ALA A 19 -25.02 7.87 0.70
CA ALA A 19 -23.77 7.25 1.11
C ALA A 19 -22.91 8.32 1.78
N HIS A 20 -22.96 8.37 3.11
CA HIS A 20 -22.01 9.15 3.90
C HIS A 20 -20.70 8.38 3.87
N ALA A 21 -19.75 8.90 3.10
CA ALA A 21 -18.37 8.43 3.10
C ALA A 21 -17.85 8.46 4.55
N GLN A 22 -17.68 7.28 5.12
CA GLN A 22 -17.14 7.10 6.46
C GLN A 22 -15.70 7.60 6.44
N GLU A 23 -15.40 8.63 7.24
CA GLU A 23 -14.03 9.07 7.47
C GLU A 23 -13.23 7.89 8.02
N VAL A 24 -12.32 7.33 7.23
CA VAL A 24 -11.34 6.36 7.72
C VAL A 24 -10.48 7.09 8.75
N PRO A 25 -10.54 6.76 10.05
CA PRO A 25 -9.73 7.45 11.04
C PRO A 25 -8.28 7.15 10.74
N ALA A 26 -7.52 8.16 10.32
CA ALA A 26 -6.07 8.10 10.27
C ALA A 26 -5.54 8.12 11.71
N ASP A 27 -5.80 7.06 12.47
CA ASP A 27 -5.26 6.92 13.82
C ASP A 27 -3.84 6.34 13.74
N ASN A 28 -2.90 7.20 14.09
CA ASN A 28 -1.50 6.85 14.23
C ASN A 28 -1.34 6.18 15.60
N ARG A 29 -1.61 4.86 15.65
CA ARG A 29 -1.75 3.97 16.84
C ARG A 29 -0.54 3.88 17.80
N TYR A 30 0.43 4.79 17.74
CA TYR A 30 1.54 4.87 18.69
C TYR A 30 1.13 5.14 20.15
N ARG A 31 -0.18 5.18 20.48
CA ARG A 31 -0.72 5.60 21.78
C ARG A 31 -1.71 4.65 22.46
N THR A 32 -2.15 3.55 21.81
CA THR A 32 -3.26 2.74 22.35
C THR A 32 -2.84 1.49 23.14
N GLY A 33 -1.58 1.05 23.03
CA GLY A 33 -1.11 -0.19 23.69
C GLY A 33 -1.49 -1.47 22.93
N ASP A 34 -2.12 -1.32 21.77
CA ASP A 34 -2.51 -2.43 20.88
C ASP A 34 -1.30 -3.03 20.15
N THR A 35 -1.40 -4.32 19.85
CA THR A 35 -0.40 -5.11 19.14
C THR A 35 -0.54 -4.91 17.63
N TYR A 36 0.52 -4.36 17.00
CA TYR A 36 0.71 -4.40 15.54
C TYR A 36 0.74 -5.84 15.03
N LEU A 37 0.52 -6.05 13.73
CA LEU A 37 0.66 -7.36 13.10
C LEU A 37 1.94 -8.09 13.52
N GLN A 38 1.72 -9.28 14.07
CA GLN A 38 2.73 -10.27 14.35
C GLN A 38 2.46 -11.51 13.52
N VAL A 39 3.52 -12.00 12.88
CA VAL A 39 3.52 -13.24 12.11
C VAL A 39 4.71 -14.06 12.57
N GLU A 40 4.45 -15.23 13.11
CA GLU A 40 5.49 -16.13 13.60
C GLU A 40 5.34 -17.50 12.94
N THR A 41 6.45 -18.11 12.52
CA THR A 41 6.46 -19.51 12.10
C THR A 41 6.59 -20.39 13.34
N VAL A 42 5.53 -21.12 13.69
CA VAL A 42 5.51 -21.98 14.90
C VAL A 42 5.96 -23.40 14.62
N GLN A 43 5.81 -23.88 13.38
CA GLN A 43 6.24 -25.21 12.97
C GLN A 43 6.55 -25.22 11.48
N THR A 44 7.58 -25.95 11.09
CA THR A 44 7.89 -26.25 9.69
C THR A 44 7.94 -27.75 9.48
N ASP A 45 7.32 -28.22 8.41
CA ASP A 45 7.49 -29.57 7.87
C ASP A 45 8.13 -29.43 6.47
N LEU A 46 9.43 -29.68 6.41
CA LEU A 46 10.23 -29.47 5.19
C LEU A 46 9.92 -30.51 4.11
N ASP A 47 9.63 -31.75 4.52
CA ASP A 47 9.32 -32.85 3.60
C ASP A 47 7.93 -32.67 2.98
N GLY A 48 6.93 -32.40 3.82
CA GLY A 48 5.58 -32.06 3.39
C GLY A 48 5.48 -30.68 2.75
N ARG A 49 6.54 -29.86 2.85
CA ARG A 49 6.62 -28.47 2.38
C ARG A 49 5.46 -27.63 2.90
N THR A 50 5.27 -27.69 4.22
CA THR A 50 4.28 -26.88 4.92
C THR A 50 4.92 -26.08 6.05
N ALA A 51 4.32 -24.94 6.36
CA ALA A 51 4.65 -24.13 7.52
C ALA A 51 3.35 -23.80 8.26
N THR A 52 3.37 -23.89 9.58
CA THR A 52 2.28 -23.41 10.43
C THR A 52 2.69 -22.07 11.01
N LEU A 53 1.83 -21.07 10.83
CA LEU A 53 2.04 -19.69 11.22
C LEU A 53 1.06 -19.31 12.33
N ASP A 54 1.51 -18.48 13.26
CA ASP A 54 0.66 -17.76 14.20
C ASP A 54 0.57 -16.31 13.70
N VAL A 55 -0.65 -15.82 13.45
CA VAL A 55 -0.92 -14.50 12.85
C VAL A 55 -1.88 -13.75 13.75
N ARG A 56 -1.48 -12.57 14.24
CA ARG A 56 -2.33 -11.78 15.15
C ARG A 56 -2.12 -10.27 15.04
N TRP A 57 -3.20 -9.53 15.26
CA TRP A 57 -3.20 -8.08 15.48
C TRP A 57 -4.53 -7.65 16.12
N ASP A 58 -4.50 -6.57 16.88
CA ASP A 58 -5.60 -6.26 17.81
C ASP A 58 -6.74 -5.43 17.21
N ALA A 59 -6.47 -4.70 16.13
CA ALA A 59 -7.44 -3.77 15.57
C ALA A 59 -7.65 -4.00 14.08
N SER A 60 -8.26 -5.15 13.80
CA SER A 60 -8.79 -5.54 12.50
C SER A 60 -10.20 -5.04 12.30
N TRP A 61 -10.58 -4.83 11.04
CA TRP A 61 -11.94 -4.43 10.67
C TRP A 61 -12.25 -4.84 9.22
N HIS A 62 -13.52 -5.11 8.97
CA HIS A 62 -14.07 -5.40 7.64
C HIS A 62 -15.50 -4.84 7.57
N ASP A 63 -15.78 -4.01 6.57
CA ASP A 63 -17.13 -3.52 6.30
C ASP A 63 -17.63 -3.97 4.91
N ALA A 64 -18.59 -3.27 4.32
CA ALA A 64 -19.16 -3.64 3.03
C ALA A 64 -18.26 -3.29 1.83
N GLU A 65 -17.34 -2.35 1.99
CA GLU A 65 -16.59 -1.72 0.89
C GLU A 65 -15.08 -1.91 1.05
N ASN A 66 -14.56 -1.84 2.28
CA ASN A 66 -13.14 -1.98 2.55
C ASN A 66 -12.89 -2.83 3.80
N TRP A 67 -11.63 -3.23 3.97
CA TRP A 67 -11.18 -4.02 5.11
C TRP A 67 -9.68 -3.88 5.31
N ASP A 68 -9.22 -4.17 6.52
CA ASP A 68 -7.80 -4.39 6.74
C ASP A 68 -7.39 -5.84 6.51
N ALA A 69 -6.11 -6.04 6.20
CA ALA A 69 -5.56 -7.35 5.88
C ALA A 69 -4.09 -7.43 6.30
N ALA A 70 -3.58 -8.65 6.42
CA ALA A 70 -2.16 -8.93 6.53
C ALA A 70 -1.65 -9.47 5.18
N TRP A 71 -0.67 -8.80 4.56
CA TRP A 71 0.11 -9.39 3.48
C TRP A 71 1.24 -10.22 4.07
N ILE A 72 1.26 -11.52 3.78
CA ILE A 72 2.18 -12.49 4.37
C ILE A 72 3.00 -13.15 3.28
N VAL A 73 4.33 -13.16 3.46
CA VAL A 73 5.28 -13.85 2.57
C VAL A 73 6.08 -14.89 3.34
N LEU A 74 6.51 -15.93 2.63
CA LEU A 74 7.36 -16.97 3.17
C LEU A 74 8.75 -16.90 2.56
N LYS A 75 9.76 -17.07 3.42
CA LYS A 75 11.17 -17.11 3.07
C LYS A 75 11.81 -18.39 3.61
N GLY A 76 12.57 -19.08 2.77
CA GLY A 76 13.34 -20.25 3.15
C GLY A 76 14.71 -19.86 3.66
N ARG A 77 15.11 -20.43 4.81
CA ARG A 77 16.48 -20.36 5.35
C ARG A 77 17.33 -21.40 4.65
N ARG A 78 18.56 -21.00 4.29
CA ARG A 78 19.59 -21.87 3.74
C ARG A 78 20.81 -21.85 4.67
N PRO A 79 21.53 -22.97 4.79
CA PRO A 79 22.75 -23.02 5.58
C PRO A 79 23.75 -21.94 5.15
N GLY A 80 24.02 -20.98 6.05
CA GLY A 80 24.99 -19.89 5.82
C GLY A 80 24.66 -18.94 4.68
N GLY A 81 23.44 -18.98 4.12
CA GLY A 81 23.03 -18.21 2.96
C GLY A 81 21.90 -17.21 3.23
N PRO A 82 21.59 -16.33 2.26
CA PRO A 82 20.46 -15.42 2.38
C PRO A 82 19.13 -16.17 2.39
N LEU A 83 18.11 -15.50 2.94
CA LEU A 83 16.73 -15.93 2.82
C LEU A 83 16.29 -15.92 1.36
N VAL A 84 15.67 -17.02 0.93
CA VAL A 84 15.17 -17.18 -0.44
C VAL A 84 13.64 -17.14 -0.48
N PRO A 85 13.02 -16.55 -1.51
CA PRO A 85 11.57 -16.54 -1.62
C PRO A 85 11.00 -17.96 -1.75
N LEU A 86 9.90 -18.22 -1.05
CA LEU A 86 9.07 -19.41 -1.25
C LEU A 86 7.74 -18.95 -1.86
N ARG A 87 7.22 -19.72 -2.82
CA ARG A 87 5.90 -19.49 -3.40
C ARG A 87 4.85 -20.29 -2.65
N VAL A 88 3.72 -19.68 -2.32
CA VAL A 88 2.59 -20.41 -1.73
C VAL A 88 1.91 -21.27 -2.81
N ARG A 89 1.46 -22.47 -2.46
CA ARG A 89 0.83 -23.38 -3.44
C ARG A 89 -0.65 -23.08 -3.66
N GLY A 90 -1.29 -22.42 -2.69
CA GLY A 90 -2.70 -22.06 -2.70
C GLY A 90 -3.07 -21.34 -1.41
N ALA A 91 -4.38 -21.20 -1.17
CA ALA A 91 -4.88 -20.59 0.06
C ALA A 91 -4.40 -21.36 1.31
N PRO A 92 -4.02 -20.66 2.39
CA PRO A 92 -3.80 -21.28 3.69
C PRO A 92 -5.04 -22.04 4.17
N ALA A 93 -4.81 -23.04 5.02
CA ALA A 93 -5.86 -23.66 5.80
C ALA A 93 -5.82 -23.14 7.25
N MET A 94 -6.98 -22.87 7.83
CA MET A 94 -7.07 -22.51 9.23
C MET A 94 -6.91 -23.77 10.09
N ALA A 95 -5.87 -23.80 10.91
CA ALA A 95 -5.55 -24.93 11.78
C ALA A 95 -6.09 -24.73 13.21
N ASP A 96 -6.24 -23.48 13.64
CA ASP A 96 -6.82 -23.09 14.93
C ASP A 96 -7.29 -21.62 14.84
N ASN A 97 -8.36 -21.29 15.56
CA ASN A 97 -8.89 -19.93 15.66
C ASN A 97 -8.96 -19.53 17.15
N ARG A 98 -8.23 -18.48 17.51
CA ARG A 98 -8.11 -17.94 18.87
C ARG A 98 -8.58 -16.49 18.96
N SER A 99 -9.21 -15.97 17.90
CA SER A 99 -9.84 -14.66 17.93
C SER A 99 -10.91 -14.64 19.03
N PRO A 100 -10.93 -13.65 19.95
CA PRO A 100 -11.87 -13.64 21.09
C PRO A 100 -13.35 -13.67 20.69
N ASP A 101 -13.68 -13.10 19.53
CA ASP A 101 -15.01 -13.04 18.95
C ASP A 101 -15.32 -14.21 17.99
N GLY A 102 -14.37 -15.14 17.80
CA GLY A 102 -14.48 -16.24 16.86
C GLY A 102 -14.40 -15.82 15.38
N ALA A 103 -13.90 -14.63 15.07
CA ALA A 103 -13.77 -14.17 13.68
C ALA A 103 -12.88 -15.13 12.86
N GLU A 104 -13.45 -15.67 11.78
CA GLU A 104 -12.74 -16.56 10.86
C GLU A 104 -11.88 -15.76 9.86
N ALA A 105 -10.82 -16.38 9.35
CA ALA A 105 -9.96 -15.81 8.32
C ALA A 105 -10.47 -16.13 6.90
N ALA A 106 -10.37 -15.16 5.99
CA ALA A 106 -10.43 -15.34 4.55
C ALA A 106 -9.08 -15.00 3.91
N PHE A 107 -8.85 -15.51 2.69
CA PHE A 107 -7.55 -15.40 2.03
C PHE A 107 -7.67 -15.03 0.55
N ASP A 108 -6.83 -14.08 0.12
CA ASP A 108 -6.59 -13.81 -1.30
C ASP A 108 -5.16 -14.25 -1.65
N VAL A 109 -5.00 -15.11 -2.66
CA VAL A 109 -3.69 -15.55 -3.14
C VAL A 109 -3.47 -15.01 -4.56
N PRO A 110 -2.55 -14.06 -4.76
CA PRO A 110 -2.22 -13.55 -6.09
C PRO A 110 -1.66 -14.65 -7.01
N ASP A 111 -1.85 -14.50 -8.33
CA ASP A 111 -1.39 -15.46 -9.34
C ASP A 111 0.12 -15.70 -9.31
N ASP A 112 0.90 -14.68 -8.91
CA ASP A 112 2.35 -14.81 -8.77
C ASP A 112 2.76 -15.69 -7.59
N ARG A 113 1.85 -15.98 -6.65
CA ARG A 113 2.07 -16.83 -5.48
C ARG A 113 3.24 -16.39 -4.60
N VAL A 114 3.67 -15.12 -4.63
CA VAL A 114 4.76 -14.63 -3.75
C VAL A 114 4.35 -14.70 -2.27
N GLY A 115 3.07 -14.54 -2.00
CA GLY A 115 2.49 -14.51 -0.67
C GLY A 115 0.98 -14.60 -0.76
N PHE A 116 0.30 -14.21 0.32
CA PHE A 116 -1.16 -14.19 0.39
C PHE A 116 -1.61 -13.07 1.34
N PHE A 117 -2.85 -12.62 1.15
CA PHE A 117 -3.55 -11.79 2.12
C PHE A 117 -4.35 -12.66 3.09
N ALA A 118 -4.41 -12.26 4.35
CA ALA A 118 -5.33 -12.80 5.36
C ALA A 118 -6.13 -11.65 5.99
N TYR A 119 -7.44 -11.79 6.07
CA TYR A 119 -8.35 -10.77 6.60
C TYR A 119 -9.59 -11.43 7.22
N ARG A 120 -10.40 -10.68 7.98
CA ARG A 120 -11.63 -11.22 8.58
C ARG A 120 -12.59 -11.65 7.48
N ALA A 121 -13.12 -12.86 7.55
CA ALA A 121 -14.04 -13.39 6.53
C ALA A 121 -15.39 -12.66 6.52
N GLY A 122 -15.88 -12.28 7.69
CA GLY A 122 -17.12 -11.52 7.86
C GLY A 122 -16.88 -10.07 8.25
N GLN A 123 -17.93 -9.25 8.12
CA GLN A 123 -17.92 -7.87 8.61
C GLN A 123 -17.74 -7.83 10.13
N GLY A 124 -17.24 -6.70 10.62
CA GLY A 124 -16.99 -6.44 12.04
C GLY A 124 -15.55 -6.05 12.30
N GLU A 125 -15.25 -5.81 13.57
CA GLU A 125 -13.97 -5.30 14.05
C GLU A 125 -13.52 -6.04 15.30
N GLY A 126 -12.21 -6.07 15.55
CA GLY A 126 -11.63 -6.66 16.74
C GLY A 126 -10.25 -7.30 16.53
N THR A 127 -9.83 -8.06 17.52
CA THR A 127 -8.56 -8.81 17.50
C THR A 127 -8.69 -10.05 16.62
N ASN A 128 -7.74 -10.23 15.70
CA ASN A 128 -7.54 -11.49 15.01
C ASN A 128 -6.41 -12.27 15.68
N HIS A 129 -6.61 -13.57 15.89
CA HIS A 129 -5.56 -14.49 16.30
C HIS A 129 -5.78 -15.86 15.65
N TRP A 130 -5.08 -16.13 14.56
CA TRP A 130 -5.25 -17.34 13.77
C TRP A 130 -3.98 -18.17 13.71
N ARG A 131 -4.16 -19.49 13.71
CA ARG A 131 -3.11 -20.43 13.31
C ARG A 131 -3.37 -20.92 11.91
N LEU A 132 -2.45 -20.62 11.00
CA LEU A 132 -2.60 -20.90 9.57
C LEU A 132 -1.59 -21.94 9.12
N ARG A 133 -2.03 -22.97 8.39
CA ARG A 133 -1.15 -23.92 7.70
C ARG A 133 -1.01 -23.51 6.24
N VAL A 134 0.22 -23.26 5.82
CA VAL A 134 0.55 -22.81 4.47
C VAL A 134 1.41 -23.86 3.79
N SER A 135 1.04 -24.26 2.57
CA SER A 135 1.87 -25.13 1.73
C SER A 135 2.69 -24.29 0.75
N TRP A 136 3.93 -24.68 0.52
CA TRP A 136 4.89 -23.87 -0.23
C TRP A 136 5.70 -24.68 -1.26
N ALA A 137 6.31 -23.96 -2.18
CA ALA A 137 7.30 -24.45 -3.13
C ALA A 137 8.50 -23.50 -3.14
N ALA A 138 9.70 -24.05 -3.31
CA ALA A 138 10.88 -23.22 -3.49
C ALA A 138 10.78 -22.44 -4.81
N ALA A 139 11.16 -21.16 -4.79
CA ALA A 139 11.14 -20.30 -5.98
C ALA A 139 12.51 -20.30 -6.70
N ASN A 140 12.57 -19.71 -7.89
CA ASN A 140 13.83 -19.34 -8.57
C ASN A 140 14.85 -20.48 -8.75
N GLY A 141 14.37 -21.70 -9.02
CA GLY A 141 15.23 -22.87 -9.22
C GLY A 141 15.94 -23.37 -7.95
N VAL A 142 15.53 -22.89 -6.77
CA VAL A 142 16.02 -23.40 -5.50
C VAL A 142 15.49 -24.82 -5.28
N ASP A 143 16.39 -25.75 -4.97
CA ASP A 143 15.99 -27.07 -4.47
C ASP A 143 15.40 -26.94 -3.05
N ALA A 144 14.22 -27.52 -2.85
CA ALA A 144 13.56 -27.51 -1.55
C ALA A 144 14.35 -28.27 -0.48
N GLY A 145 15.14 -29.28 -0.87
CA GLY A 145 16.05 -30.01 0.03
C GLY A 145 17.18 -29.14 0.62
N SER A 146 17.43 -27.96 0.04
CA SER A 146 18.41 -26.99 0.57
C SER A 146 17.85 -26.06 1.65
N ILE A 147 16.54 -26.13 1.94
CA ILE A 147 15.87 -25.29 2.92
C ILE A 147 15.89 -25.96 4.30
N GLU A 148 16.41 -25.27 5.31
CA GLU A 148 16.50 -25.78 6.70
C GLU A 148 15.43 -25.21 7.64
N GLY A 149 14.68 -24.21 7.17
CA GLY A 149 13.60 -23.60 7.94
C GLY A 149 12.83 -22.57 7.13
N VAL A 150 11.66 -22.19 7.63
CA VAL A 150 10.81 -21.17 7.02
C VAL A 150 10.68 -19.98 7.98
N ALA A 151 10.82 -18.78 7.44
CA ALA A 151 10.48 -17.54 8.10
C ALA A 151 9.26 -16.93 7.41
N ALA A 152 8.29 -16.50 8.19
CA ALA A 152 7.12 -15.76 7.70
C ALA A 152 7.23 -14.30 8.12
N LEU A 153 6.87 -13.40 7.19
CA LEU A 153 6.95 -11.95 7.37
C LEU A 153 5.61 -11.35 7.00
N GLY A 154 5.19 -10.31 7.73
CA GLY A 154 3.88 -9.69 7.58
C GLY A 154 3.94 -8.16 7.44
N VAL A 155 3.01 -7.62 6.65
CA VAL A 155 2.76 -6.18 6.54
C VAL A 155 1.26 -5.93 6.65
N GLU A 156 0.84 -5.01 7.51
CA GLU A 156 -0.56 -4.56 7.55
C GLU A 156 -0.92 -3.76 6.30
N MET A 157 -2.02 -4.16 5.69
CA MET A 157 -2.55 -3.61 4.46
C MET A 157 -4.02 -3.20 4.68
N VAL A 158 -4.52 -2.37 3.78
CA VAL A 158 -5.93 -2.04 3.65
C VAL A 158 -6.35 -2.33 2.22
N ARG A 159 -7.52 -2.94 2.06
CA ARG A 159 -8.18 -3.09 0.76
C ARG A 159 -8.78 -1.76 0.35
N VAL A 160 -8.29 -1.22 -0.76
CA VAL A 160 -8.94 -0.15 -1.49
C VAL A 160 -9.93 -0.79 -2.47
N PRO A 161 -11.24 -0.46 -2.41
CA PRO A 161 -12.23 -1.02 -3.31
C PRO A 161 -12.00 -0.60 -4.75
N THR A 162 -12.62 -1.33 -5.67
CA THR A 162 -12.81 -0.85 -7.04
C THR A 162 -13.70 0.39 -6.99
N GLY A 163 -13.32 1.46 -7.70
CA GLY A 163 -14.10 2.68 -7.68
C GLY A 163 -13.64 3.72 -8.69
N GLU A 164 -14.59 4.54 -9.12
CA GLU A 164 -14.31 5.69 -9.96
C GLU A 164 -13.58 6.77 -9.16
N PHE A 165 -12.68 7.50 -9.82
CA PHE A 165 -11.99 8.65 -9.24
C PHE A 165 -11.63 9.66 -10.31
N GLU A 166 -11.13 10.82 -9.90
CA GLU A 166 -10.73 11.88 -10.82
C GLU A 166 -9.25 12.25 -10.65
N LEU A 167 -8.54 12.37 -11.76
CA LEU A 167 -7.20 12.97 -11.82
C LEU A 167 -7.32 14.49 -11.88
N GLY A 168 -6.30 15.21 -11.39
CA GLY A 168 -6.28 16.68 -11.47
C GLY A 168 -7.06 17.41 -10.38
N THR A 169 -7.47 16.73 -9.31
CA THR A 169 -8.17 17.35 -8.18
C THR A 169 -7.28 17.44 -6.95
N THR A 170 -7.32 18.57 -6.22
CA THR A 170 -6.75 18.69 -4.87
C THR A 170 -7.91 18.71 -3.86
N ARG A 171 -7.96 17.74 -2.94
CA ARG A 171 -8.96 17.76 -1.86
C ARG A 171 -8.36 18.52 -0.68
N SER A 172 -8.94 19.66 -0.29
CA SER A 172 -8.69 20.24 1.04
C SER A 172 -9.74 19.70 2.02
N LEU A 173 -9.42 19.75 3.32
CA LEU A 173 -10.33 19.35 4.41
C LEU A 173 -11.64 20.16 4.46
N THR A 174 -11.78 21.21 3.64
CA THR A 174 -12.92 22.14 3.64
C THR A 174 -13.71 22.13 2.34
N GLY A 175 -13.47 21.16 1.44
CA GLY A 175 -14.22 20.97 0.20
C GLY A 175 -13.36 20.57 -0.99
N ARG A 176 -14.02 20.31 -2.12
CA ARG A 176 -13.37 20.16 -3.43
C ARG A 176 -12.77 21.53 -3.79
N ARG A 177 -11.45 21.63 -3.85
CA ARG A 177 -10.79 22.79 -4.46
C ARG A 177 -10.21 22.30 -5.77
N GLU A 178 -10.75 22.78 -6.88
CA GLU A 178 -9.93 22.85 -8.07
C GLU A 178 -8.80 23.83 -7.73
N SER A 179 -7.55 23.46 -8.02
CA SER A 179 -6.41 24.35 -7.78
C SER A 179 -6.44 25.46 -8.82
N THR A 180 -7.31 26.45 -8.62
CA THR A 180 -7.44 27.63 -9.48
C THR A 180 -6.54 28.78 -9.00
N SER A 181 -5.77 28.60 -7.92
CA SER A 181 -4.93 29.66 -7.37
C SER A 181 -3.65 29.85 -8.19
N ARG A 182 -3.68 30.89 -9.03
CA ARG A 182 -2.58 31.56 -9.74
C ARG A 182 -1.55 32.18 -8.77
N ASP A 183 -1.04 31.45 -7.78
CA ASP A 183 -0.14 32.01 -6.76
C ASP A 183 1.30 32.09 -7.30
N TRP A 184 1.52 33.16 -8.07
CA TRP A 184 2.76 33.88 -8.37
C TRP A 184 4.06 33.06 -8.40
N LEU A 185 4.28 32.33 -9.50
CA LEU A 185 5.62 31.95 -9.99
C LEU A 185 5.97 32.68 -11.31
N GLY A 186 5.51 33.94 -11.46
CA GLY A 186 6.10 34.94 -12.36
C GLY A 186 6.09 34.72 -13.88
N GLY A 187 5.55 33.63 -14.42
CA GLY A 187 5.47 33.37 -15.86
C GLY A 187 4.11 33.73 -16.47
N THR A 188 4.10 34.36 -17.65
CA THR A 188 2.91 34.61 -18.48
C THR A 188 3.08 33.79 -19.77
N PRO A 189 2.09 32.99 -20.24
CA PRO A 189 0.72 32.82 -19.75
C PRO A 189 0.58 31.86 -18.54
N PRO A 190 -0.53 31.90 -17.80
CA PRO A 190 -0.74 31.15 -16.56
C PRO A 190 -1.23 29.71 -16.80
N ALA A 191 -0.34 28.73 -16.70
CA ALA A 191 -0.71 27.32 -16.85
C ALA A 191 -1.58 26.79 -15.68
N PRO A 192 -2.57 25.90 -15.91
CA PRO A 192 -3.34 25.26 -14.85
C PRO A 192 -2.45 24.43 -13.90
N LEU A 193 -2.52 24.63 -12.58
CA LEU A 193 -1.65 23.91 -11.63
C LEU A 193 -2.00 22.42 -11.44
N SER A 194 -3.04 21.92 -12.09
CA SER A 194 -3.36 20.48 -12.06
C SER A 194 -2.45 19.74 -13.02
N ALA A 195 -1.49 18.98 -12.47
CA ALA A 195 -0.52 18.19 -13.24
C ALA A 195 -1.13 17.18 -14.22
N LEU A 196 -2.44 16.89 -14.13
CA LEU A 196 -3.21 16.04 -15.05
C LEU A 196 -4.61 16.65 -15.18
N PHE A 197 -5.17 16.75 -16.38
CA PHE A 197 -6.52 17.29 -16.62
C PHE A 197 -7.17 16.71 -17.88
N ARG A 198 -8.47 16.93 -18.04
CA ARG A 198 -9.21 16.58 -19.26
C ARG A 198 -9.13 17.73 -20.26
N VAL A 199 -8.95 17.42 -21.54
CA VAL A 199 -8.90 18.44 -22.59
C VAL A 199 -10.29 19.02 -22.89
N ASP A 200 -10.37 20.35 -22.93
CA ASP A 200 -11.42 21.13 -23.58
C ASP A 200 -10.75 22.07 -24.61
N PRO A 201 -10.93 21.86 -25.92
CA PRO A 201 -10.29 22.70 -26.94
C PRO A 201 -10.68 24.18 -26.88
N ASP A 202 -11.84 24.49 -26.30
CA ASP A 202 -12.32 25.86 -26.11
C ASP A 202 -11.88 26.45 -24.75
N GLY A 203 -11.27 25.62 -23.90
CA GLY A 203 -10.71 26.01 -22.61
C GLY A 203 -9.38 26.76 -22.73
N GLU A 204 -9.12 27.67 -21.78
CA GLU A 204 -7.80 28.32 -21.65
C GLU A 204 -6.73 27.23 -21.46
N ASP A 205 -5.68 27.25 -22.29
CA ASP A 205 -4.61 26.24 -22.31
C ASP A 205 -5.11 24.78 -22.38
N LEU A 206 -6.21 24.55 -23.13
CA LEU A 206 -6.87 23.24 -23.29
C LEU A 206 -7.51 22.69 -22.00
N TYR A 207 -7.63 23.48 -20.93
CA TYR A 207 -8.11 22.99 -19.65
C TYR A 207 -9.62 22.77 -19.63
N GLY A 208 -10.03 21.51 -19.48
CA GLY A 208 -11.42 21.06 -19.38
C GLY A 208 -11.81 20.47 -18.04
N GLY A 209 -11.02 20.72 -16.98
CA GLY A 209 -11.26 20.25 -15.63
C GLY A 209 -10.62 18.90 -15.30
N SER A 210 -11.10 18.26 -14.23
CA SER A 210 -10.58 16.97 -13.78
C SER A 210 -10.89 15.83 -14.77
N TYR A 211 -9.96 14.89 -14.91
CA TYR A 211 -10.16 13.73 -15.79
C TYR A 211 -10.80 12.55 -15.03
N PRO A 212 -12.00 12.09 -15.40
CA PRO A 212 -12.66 10.97 -14.73
C PRO A 212 -12.07 9.63 -15.17
N VAL A 213 -11.75 8.78 -14.20
CA VAL A 213 -11.33 7.39 -14.40
C VAL A 213 -12.46 6.49 -13.92
N THR A 214 -13.24 5.96 -14.86
CA THR A 214 -14.43 5.14 -14.62
C THR A 214 -14.24 3.66 -14.93
N SER A 215 -13.07 3.28 -15.46
CA SER A 215 -12.74 1.88 -15.77
C SER A 215 -11.23 1.68 -15.96
N GLU A 216 -10.82 0.44 -16.24
CA GLU A 216 -9.46 0.15 -16.73
C GLU A 216 -9.34 0.21 -18.25
N ALA A 217 -10.31 0.73 -19.00
CA ALA A 217 -10.19 0.91 -20.44
C ALA A 217 -8.99 1.81 -20.81
N PRO A 218 -8.46 1.71 -22.04
CA PRO A 218 -7.37 2.58 -22.47
C PRO A 218 -7.74 4.07 -22.33
N ILE A 219 -6.78 4.89 -21.90
CA ILE A 219 -6.91 6.35 -21.82
C ILE A 219 -6.00 6.96 -22.88
N SER A 220 -6.58 7.75 -23.79
CA SER A 220 -5.82 8.55 -24.75
C SER A 220 -5.15 9.72 -24.06
N ILE A 221 -3.90 9.98 -24.45
CA ILE A 221 -3.12 11.15 -24.03
C ILE A 221 -2.85 11.98 -25.27
N GLY A 222 -3.32 13.22 -25.27
CA GLY A 222 -3.26 14.10 -26.44
C GLY A 222 -4.08 15.36 -26.24
N THR A 223 -4.22 16.13 -27.32
CA THR A 223 -4.92 17.42 -27.33
C THR A 223 -6.33 17.35 -27.95
N ASP A 224 -6.84 16.15 -28.22
CA ASP A 224 -8.20 15.97 -28.71
C ASP A 224 -9.21 16.15 -27.56
N ALA A 225 -10.42 16.63 -27.88
CA ALA A 225 -11.44 16.90 -26.88
C ALA A 225 -11.75 15.67 -26.01
N GLY A 226 -11.62 15.82 -24.70
CA GLY A 226 -11.89 14.75 -23.73
C GLY A 226 -10.69 13.84 -23.40
N ASP A 227 -9.56 13.98 -24.07
CA ASP A 227 -8.33 13.23 -23.75
C ASP A 227 -7.76 13.63 -22.38
N LEU A 228 -6.88 12.78 -21.84
CA LEU A 228 -6.05 13.13 -20.69
C LEU A 228 -4.87 13.97 -21.19
N TYR A 229 -4.58 15.07 -20.50
CA TYR A 229 -3.44 15.92 -20.80
C TYR A 229 -2.72 16.36 -19.53
N TYR A 230 -1.51 16.86 -19.71
CA TYR A 230 -0.69 17.43 -18.66
C TYR A 230 0.22 18.52 -19.23
N ILE A 231 0.59 19.47 -18.40
CA ILE A 231 1.49 20.55 -18.83
C ILE A 231 2.91 20.03 -18.95
N ASP A 232 3.56 20.43 -20.03
CA ASP A 232 4.98 20.26 -20.20
C ASP A 232 5.74 21.15 -19.19
N ALA A 233 6.59 20.52 -18.38
CA ALA A 233 7.42 21.18 -17.39
C ALA A 233 8.72 21.76 -17.98
N GLU A 234 8.82 21.94 -19.30
CA GLU A 234 9.96 22.58 -20.00
C GLU A 234 10.40 23.93 -19.41
N PHE A 235 9.57 24.59 -18.59
CA PHE A 235 9.93 25.82 -17.87
C PHE A 235 10.87 25.60 -16.67
N LEU A 236 11.14 24.37 -16.25
CA LEU A 236 12.11 24.03 -15.21
C LEU A 236 13.26 23.25 -15.84
N GLU A 237 14.42 23.89 -16.01
CA GLU A 237 15.62 23.41 -16.74
C GLU A 237 16.17 22.02 -16.30
N ASP A 238 15.64 21.42 -15.23
CA ASP A 238 16.08 20.15 -14.64
C ASP A 238 14.99 19.04 -14.60
N PHE A 239 13.84 19.20 -15.26
CA PHE A 239 12.77 18.20 -15.26
C PHE A 239 12.57 17.54 -16.63
N SER A 240 12.47 16.20 -16.63
CA SER A 240 12.01 15.46 -17.80
C SER A 240 10.48 15.48 -17.86
N SER A 241 9.92 16.04 -18.92
CA SER A 241 8.51 15.86 -19.28
C SER A 241 8.32 14.60 -20.14
N GLY A 242 7.11 14.05 -20.14
CA GLY A 242 6.74 13.01 -21.10
C GLY A 242 6.33 13.64 -22.44
N ASP A 243 6.21 12.84 -23.49
CA ASP A 243 5.90 13.25 -24.87
C ASP A 243 4.47 13.82 -25.13
N GLN A 244 3.62 13.83 -24.09
CA GLN A 244 2.23 14.33 -24.09
C GLN A 244 1.35 13.62 -25.12
N GLN A 245 1.71 12.41 -25.52
CA GLN A 245 1.05 11.67 -26.60
C GLN A 245 0.88 10.19 -26.26
N GLY A 246 -0.01 9.54 -27.00
CA GLY A 246 -0.15 8.08 -27.00
C GLY A 246 -1.33 7.58 -26.17
N THR A 247 -1.19 6.38 -25.63
CA THR A 247 -2.30 5.70 -24.96
C THR A 247 -1.82 4.95 -23.73
N LEU A 248 -2.43 5.25 -22.59
CA LEU A 248 -2.28 4.46 -21.38
C LEU A 248 -3.09 3.17 -21.52
N SER A 249 -2.42 2.04 -21.71
CA SER A 249 -3.07 0.77 -22.01
C SER A 249 -3.96 0.26 -20.88
N ALA A 250 -4.87 -0.66 -21.22
CA ALA A 250 -5.72 -1.33 -20.23
C ALA A 250 -4.93 -2.20 -19.24
N ALA A 251 -3.74 -2.67 -19.63
CA ALA A 251 -2.85 -3.45 -18.75
C ALA A 251 -2.17 -2.59 -17.68
N PHE A 252 -2.07 -1.27 -17.90
CA PHE A 252 -1.51 -0.36 -16.92
C PHE A 252 -2.50 -0.11 -15.77
N PRO A 253 -2.11 -0.34 -14.49
CA PRO A 253 -2.94 -0.07 -13.32
C PRO A 253 -3.22 1.42 -13.18
N LYS A 254 -4.43 1.85 -13.54
CA LYS A 254 -4.87 3.23 -13.34
C LYS A 254 -5.34 3.47 -11.91
N GLY A 255 -5.74 2.42 -11.20
CA GLY A 255 -6.25 2.52 -9.82
C GLY A 255 -7.76 2.44 -9.72
N TYR A 256 -8.44 2.11 -10.84
CA TYR A 256 -9.87 1.84 -10.85
C TYR A 256 -10.16 0.48 -10.20
N GLN A 257 -9.40 -0.57 -10.56
CA GLN A 257 -9.55 -1.87 -9.91
C GLN A 257 -9.06 -1.82 -8.47
N GLY A 258 -9.78 -2.49 -7.57
CA GLY A 258 -9.40 -2.61 -6.18
C GLY A 258 -8.01 -3.23 -5.99
N PHE A 259 -7.32 -2.80 -4.95
CA PHE A 259 -5.96 -3.22 -4.65
C PHE A 259 -5.69 -3.11 -3.15
N TYR A 260 -4.61 -3.71 -2.68
CA TYR A 260 -4.17 -3.55 -1.30
C TYR A 260 -3.05 -2.52 -1.20
N GLN A 261 -3.12 -1.66 -0.20
CA GLN A 261 -2.09 -0.67 0.13
C GLN A 261 -1.60 -0.88 1.55
N MET A 262 -0.31 -0.65 1.79
CA MET A 262 0.23 -0.60 3.15
C MET A 262 -0.50 0.44 4.00
N LYS A 263 -0.89 0.03 5.21
CA LYS A 263 -1.57 0.87 6.20
C LYS A 263 -0.61 1.83 6.89
N TYR A 264 0.63 1.38 7.09
CA TYR A 264 1.70 2.12 7.76
C TYR A 264 2.96 2.17 6.91
N GLU A 265 3.86 3.09 7.23
CA GLU A 265 5.20 3.10 6.66
C GLU A 265 5.99 1.85 7.09
N VAL A 266 7.02 1.48 6.31
CA VAL A 266 7.95 0.42 6.67
C VAL A 266 8.54 0.69 8.05
N THR A 267 8.47 -0.26 8.97
CA THR A 267 9.03 -0.10 10.32
C THR A 267 10.52 -0.44 10.38
N GLU A 268 11.23 0.03 11.40
CA GLU A 268 12.63 -0.33 11.63
C GLU A 268 12.81 -1.83 11.80
N GLN A 269 11.88 -2.53 12.47
CA GLN A 269 11.97 -3.98 12.60
C GLN A 269 11.81 -4.68 11.25
N GLN A 270 10.85 -4.26 10.43
CA GLN A 270 10.66 -4.83 9.09
C GLN A 270 11.89 -4.62 8.19
N TYR A 271 12.60 -3.50 8.36
CA TYR A 271 13.85 -3.27 7.64
C TYR A 271 15.03 -4.08 8.23
N VAL A 272 15.09 -4.26 9.55
CA VAL A 272 16.06 -5.16 10.22
C VAL A 272 15.89 -6.61 9.74
N ASP A 273 14.65 -7.08 9.62
CA ASP A 273 14.34 -8.43 9.15
C ASP A 273 14.79 -8.61 7.69
N PHE A 274 14.59 -7.58 6.85
CA PHE A 274 15.11 -7.54 5.49
C PHE A 274 16.63 -7.62 5.47
N LEU A 275 17.34 -6.72 6.17
CA LEU A 275 18.81 -6.72 6.21
C LEU A 275 19.38 -8.04 6.73
N SER A 276 18.73 -8.65 7.73
CA SER A 276 19.11 -9.94 8.30
C SER A 276 18.77 -11.13 7.38
N GLY A 277 17.90 -10.92 6.39
CA GLY A 277 17.55 -11.90 5.37
C GLY A 277 18.43 -11.86 4.12
N LEU A 278 19.30 -10.86 3.98
CA LEU A 278 20.20 -10.69 2.85
C LEU A 278 21.57 -11.34 3.09
N SER A 279 22.37 -11.51 2.03
CA SER A 279 23.79 -11.84 2.20
C SER A 279 24.52 -10.65 2.86
N PRO A 280 25.64 -10.88 3.57
CA PRO A 280 26.40 -9.78 4.18
C PRO A 280 26.80 -8.68 3.18
N GLU A 281 27.10 -9.04 1.93
CA GLU A 281 27.45 -8.12 0.84
C GLU A 281 26.22 -7.34 0.37
N GLN A 282 25.09 -8.02 0.17
CA GLN A 282 23.83 -7.38 -0.21
C GLN A 282 23.35 -6.40 0.87
N ALA A 283 23.39 -6.82 2.14
CA ALA A 283 22.99 -5.98 3.27
C ALA A 283 23.87 -4.72 3.38
N ARG A 284 25.18 -4.83 3.12
CA ARG A 284 26.10 -3.67 3.07
C ARG A 284 25.73 -2.64 2.00
N GLN A 285 25.14 -3.07 0.88
CA GLN A 285 24.67 -2.16 -0.17
C GLN A 285 23.31 -1.53 0.14
N ARG A 286 22.60 -2.02 1.16
CA ARG A 286 21.27 -1.56 1.59
C ARG A 286 21.27 -0.90 2.97
N TRP A 287 22.42 -0.90 3.63
CA TRP A 287 22.61 -0.25 4.90
C TRP A 287 23.87 0.58 4.81
N THR A 288 23.68 1.89 4.77
CA THR A 288 24.79 2.84 4.70
C THR A 288 25.60 2.74 6.00
N THR A 289 26.80 2.19 5.93
CA THR A 289 27.90 2.77 6.71
C THR A 289 28.06 4.19 6.18
N ASP A 290 27.51 5.19 6.90
CA ASP A 290 28.25 6.34 7.44
C ASP A 290 27.61 7.73 7.41
N PRO A 291 27.84 8.52 8.47
CA PRO A 291 28.39 9.86 8.34
C PRO A 291 29.85 9.94 8.87
N GLY A 292 30.72 9.01 8.44
CA GLY A 292 32.18 9.12 8.39
C GLY A 292 32.88 7.80 8.71
N GLU A 293 33.50 7.14 7.70
CA GLU A 293 34.19 5.86 7.88
C GLU A 293 35.08 5.77 9.13
N ALA A 294 35.05 4.58 9.73
CA ALA A 294 35.82 4.09 10.88
C ALA A 294 35.33 4.57 12.27
N GLY A 295 34.17 4.05 12.72
CA GLY A 295 33.80 3.99 14.14
C GLY A 295 32.49 4.66 14.58
N GLY A 296 31.49 4.85 13.71
CA GLY A 296 30.27 5.58 14.07
C GLY A 296 29.32 4.83 15.03
N PRO A 297 28.94 5.44 16.17
CA PRO A 297 27.52 5.79 16.36
C PRO A 297 27.31 7.23 16.94
N PRO A 298 26.10 7.83 16.91
CA PRO A 298 24.82 7.20 16.57
C PRO A 298 23.88 7.96 15.60
N PRO A 299 22.95 7.23 14.97
CA PRO A 299 21.82 7.76 14.20
C PRO A 299 20.70 8.42 15.05
N SER A 300 20.98 8.79 16.31
CA SER A 300 19.99 9.32 17.24
C SER A 300 19.48 10.74 16.90
N ARG A 301 20.22 11.51 16.10
CA ARG A 301 19.83 12.89 15.72
C ARG A 301 18.63 12.95 14.77
N TYR A 302 18.28 11.85 14.10
CA TYR A 302 17.28 11.86 13.02
C TYR A 302 16.31 10.67 13.05
N ARG A 303 16.04 10.15 14.26
CA ARG A 303 15.07 9.08 14.50
C ARG A 303 15.36 7.77 13.72
N HIS A 304 16.63 7.39 13.58
CA HIS A 304 17.02 6.06 13.08
C HIS A 304 17.76 5.32 14.22
N THR A 305 17.37 4.08 14.53
CA THR A 305 17.99 3.31 15.64
C THR A 305 18.45 1.92 15.23
N ILE A 306 18.53 1.63 13.92
CA ILE A 306 19.11 0.38 13.44
C ILE A 306 20.63 0.43 13.65
N THR A 307 21.15 -0.59 14.32
CA THR A 307 22.57 -0.79 14.58
C THR A 307 22.98 -2.19 14.16
N ARG A 308 24.27 -2.39 13.90
CA ARG A 308 24.85 -3.71 13.64
C ARG A 308 25.89 -4.02 14.72
N SER A 309 25.73 -5.15 15.38
CA SER A 309 26.71 -5.70 16.34
C SER A 309 26.93 -7.17 15.99
N ASP A 310 28.18 -7.62 15.98
CA ASP A 310 28.51 -9.05 15.78
C ASP A 310 27.90 -9.67 14.51
N GLY A 311 27.75 -8.87 13.45
CA GLY A 311 27.14 -9.30 12.20
C GLY A 311 25.61 -9.28 12.17
N HIS A 312 24.94 -8.99 13.28
CA HIS A 312 23.49 -8.96 13.41
C HIS A 312 22.93 -7.53 13.45
N TYR A 313 21.84 -7.29 12.74
CA TYR A 313 21.10 -6.03 12.76
C TYR A 313 20.08 -6.02 13.90
N ARG A 314 19.92 -4.89 14.57
CA ARG A 314 18.95 -4.69 15.67
C ARG A 314 18.46 -3.27 15.73
N THR A 315 17.26 -3.06 16.26
CA THR A 315 16.68 -1.74 16.52
C THR A 315 16.16 -1.63 17.95
N GLU A 316 16.26 -0.44 18.54
CA GLU A 316 15.64 -0.13 19.84
C GLU A 316 14.20 0.41 19.69
N ARG A 317 13.71 0.61 18.46
CA ARG A 317 12.39 1.19 18.15
C ARG A 317 11.69 0.38 17.04
N PRO A 318 11.36 -0.89 17.30
CA PRO A 318 10.88 -1.84 16.28
C PRO A 318 9.63 -1.39 15.52
N HIS A 319 8.73 -0.65 16.17
CA HIS A 319 7.46 -0.19 15.58
C HIS A 319 7.55 1.21 14.95
N ARG A 320 8.71 1.87 15.00
CA ARG A 320 8.88 3.19 14.40
C ARG A 320 9.08 3.06 12.89
N ALA A 321 8.52 3.98 12.12
CA ALA A 321 8.83 4.12 10.70
C ALA A 321 10.35 4.24 10.48
N ALA A 322 10.90 3.43 9.58
CA ALA A 322 12.29 3.48 9.19
C ALA A 322 12.58 4.78 8.41
N SER A 323 13.51 5.58 8.92
CA SER A 323 14.06 6.74 8.23
C SER A 323 15.41 6.40 7.58
N TYR A 324 15.89 7.28 6.70
CA TYR A 324 17.12 7.09 5.90
C TYR A 324 17.07 5.95 4.88
N LEU A 325 15.88 5.67 4.37
CA LEU A 325 15.73 4.78 3.22
C LEU A 325 15.83 5.61 1.94
N SER A 326 16.81 5.29 1.09
CA SER A 326 16.82 5.80 -0.28
C SER A 326 15.66 5.19 -1.08
N TRP A 327 15.38 5.74 -2.26
CA TRP A 327 14.42 5.13 -3.18
C TRP A 327 14.83 3.70 -3.55
N GLN A 328 16.13 3.45 -3.74
CA GLN A 328 16.67 2.14 -4.04
C GLN A 328 16.48 1.14 -2.89
N ASP A 329 16.56 1.60 -1.65
CA ASP A 329 16.32 0.77 -0.46
C ASP A 329 14.85 0.38 -0.33
N ALA A 330 13.97 1.37 -0.52
CA ALA A 330 12.53 1.15 -0.51
C ALA A 330 12.10 0.14 -1.59
N LEU A 331 12.61 0.28 -2.82
CA LEU A 331 12.35 -0.65 -3.91
C LEU A 331 12.88 -2.05 -3.62
N ALA A 332 14.10 -2.17 -3.07
CA ALA A 332 14.69 -3.47 -2.75
C ALA A 332 13.91 -4.18 -1.64
N TRP A 333 13.49 -3.45 -0.61
CA TRP A 333 12.63 -3.99 0.44
C TRP A 333 11.27 -4.42 -0.12
N ALA A 334 10.66 -3.60 -0.99
CA ALA A 334 9.38 -3.91 -1.61
C ALA A 334 9.46 -5.17 -2.48
N ASP A 335 10.47 -5.27 -3.35
CA ASP A 335 10.71 -6.47 -4.18
C ASP A 335 10.93 -7.71 -3.30
N TRP A 336 11.73 -7.58 -2.24
CA TRP A 336 11.94 -8.67 -1.29
C TRP A 336 10.63 -9.07 -0.59
N MET A 337 9.74 -8.13 -0.31
CA MET A 337 8.40 -8.42 0.24
C MET A 337 7.37 -8.78 -0.83
N GLY A 338 7.72 -8.85 -2.12
CA GLY A 338 6.77 -9.15 -3.20
C GLY A 338 5.75 -8.04 -3.47
N LEU A 339 6.09 -6.81 -3.08
CA LEU A 339 5.30 -5.59 -3.20
C LEU A 339 5.87 -4.71 -4.33
N ARG A 340 5.12 -3.68 -4.70
CA ARG A 340 5.56 -2.67 -5.67
C ARG A 340 5.19 -1.26 -5.21
N PRO A 341 5.89 -0.21 -5.69
CA PRO A 341 5.49 1.16 -5.45
C PRO A 341 4.05 1.46 -5.83
N MET A 342 3.44 2.35 -5.07
CA MET A 342 2.26 3.05 -5.56
C MET A 342 2.63 3.84 -6.81
N THR A 343 1.80 3.74 -7.85
CA THR A 343 1.90 4.60 -9.03
C THR A 343 1.22 5.93 -8.72
N GLY A 344 1.64 7.02 -9.39
CA GLY A 344 1.07 8.37 -9.22
C GLY A 344 -0.46 8.41 -9.04
N PRO A 345 -1.25 7.76 -9.91
CA PRO A 345 -2.72 7.69 -9.78
C PRO A 345 -3.23 7.03 -8.49
N THR A 346 -2.47 6.09 -7.92
CA THR A 346 -2.83 5.38 -6.67
C THR A 346 -2.31 6.04 -5.40
N LEU A 347 -1.49 7.08 -5.48
CA LEU A 347 -0.94 7.79 -4.31
C LEU A 347 -2.00 8.57 -3.52
N ARG A 348 -3.23 8.72 -4.05
CA ARG A 348 -4.34 9.43 -3.39
C ARG A 348 -4.76 8.84 -2.03
N ALA A 349 -4.42 7.57 -1.76
CA ALA A 349 -4.69 6.92 -0.48
C ALA A 349 -3.47 6.94 0.48
N GLY A 350 -2.34 7.58 0.12
CA GLY A 350 -1.16 7.71 0.97
C GLY A 350 -0.76 9.17 1.14
N LYS A 351 -0.71 9.67 2.39
CA LYS A 351 -0.21 11.01 2.73
C LYS A 351 1.30 11.13 2.47
N GLY A 352 1.73 11.22 1.20
CA GLY A 352 3.07 11.66 0.80
C GLY A 352 4.25 10.89 1.41
N ARG A 353 4.07 9.61 1.77
CA ARG A 353 5.10 8.75 2.37
C ARG A 353 5.24 7.47 1.57
N ILE A 354 6.40 6.82 1.67
CA ILE A 354 6.72 5.58 0.96
C ILE A 354 5.77 4.48 1.45
N CYS A 355 4.65 4.30 0.74
CA CYS A 355 3.75 3.16 0.89
C CYS A 355 3.77 2.34 -0.39
N MET A 356 3.70 1.01 -0.24
CA MET A 356 3.68 0.06 -1.35
C MET A 356 2.28 -0.53 -1.52
N LYS A 357 2.04 -1.13 -2.68
CA LYS A 357 0.79 -1.81 -3.01
C LYS A 357 1.01 -3.21 -3.56
N LYS A 358 -0.05 -4.01 -3.52
CA LYS A 358 -0.11 -5.33 -4.14
C LYS A 358 -1.51 -5.53 -4.72
N ARG A 359 -1.56 -6.19 -5.87
CA ARG A 359 -2.80 -6.61 -6.52
C ARG A 359 -2.96 -8.11 -6.32
#